data_AF-A0AAD4IAA0-F1
#
_entry.id   AF-A0AAD4IAA0-F1
#
_cell.length_a   1.000
_cell.length_b   1.000
_cell.length_c   1.000
_cell.angle_alpha   90.00
_cell.angle_beta   90.00
_cell.angle_gamma   90.00
#
_symmetry.space_group_name_H-M   'P 1'
#
loop_
_entity.id
_entity.type
_entity.pdbx_description
1 polymer ?
#
loop_
_entity_poly.entity_id
_entity_poly.type
_entity_poly.pdbx_seq_one_letter_code
_entity_poly.pdbx_strand_id
1 'polypeptide(L)'
;MPTTSKNTNSSRFTKHNNFHHRNAPNTNIFVNSLSPAGQVNKVLKDMENLNGGYHLRNWSASARKELDPNITIKVEVLDSNGDKVNVNVPKLAFLAASPAFRQHVDGHPEDHWIKFIRKDVTLESMRTISKWLRKICTDKEYTDLPIPNDLRRGLELRVAAHVLGMAQYTQQVVERYVNGLPCRSVQVNELVIVTELMRKDAVVDPILEALANYVAYLCRYHLISKQQEDQYVATLTGEKCAKLVEAINDKRIQAVAEHGWEAVYHRPLAEF
;
A
#
# COMPACT_ATOMS: atom_id res chain seq x y z
N MET A 1 -20.71 69.43 18.88
CA MET A 1 -19.39 69.72 18.27
C MET A 1 -19.02 68.58 17.34
N PRO A 2 -18.67 68.87 16.08
CA PRO A 2 -18.41 67.86 15.05
C PRO A 2 -16.91 67.59 14.90
N THR A 3 -16.50 66.33 14.72
CA THR A 3 -15.19 66.04 14.10
C THR A 3 -15.14 64.64 13.49
N THR A 4 -15.25 64.65 12.16
CA THR A 4 -14.34 64.00 11.19
C THR A 4 -14.28 62.48 11.10
N SER A 5 -15.02 61.98 10.09
CA SER A 5 -14.73 60.78 9.30
C SER A 5 -13.39 60.93 8.57
N LYS A 6 -12.48 59.96 8.75
CA LYS A 6 -11.26 59.82 7.94
C LYS A 6 -11.41 58.65 6.98
N ASN A 7 -11.44 59.02 5.72
CA ASN A 7 -11.48 58.20 4.52
C ASN A 7 -10.06 57.68 4.25
N THR A 8 -9.83 56.36 4.32
CA THR A 8 -8.55 55.74 3.93
C THR A 8 -8.70 55.05 2.59
N ASN A 9 -8.22 55.73 1.55
CA ASN A 9 -7.94 55.18 0.23
C ASN A 9 -6.84 54.12 0.33
N SER A 10 -7.20 52.84 0.18
CA SER A 10 -6.23 51.76 -0.01
C SER A 10 -5.97 51.58 -1.50
N SER A 11 -4.79 52.02 -1.96
CA SER A 11 -4.29 51.81 -3.31
C SER A 11 -4.11 50.31 -3.59
N ARG A 12 -4.89 49.77 -4.53
CA ARG A 12 -4.69 48.41 -5.06
C ARG A 12 -3.49 48.41 -6.00
N PHE A 13 -2.35 47.90 -5.53
CA PHE A 13 -1.27 47.46 -6.40
C PHE A 13 -1.62 46.11 -7.00
N THR A 14 -2.10 46.10 -8.24
CA THR A 14 -2.21 44.90 -9.08
C THR A 14 -0.81 44.44 -9.49
N LYS A 15 -0.24 43.50 -8.73
CA LYS A 15 0.94 42.73 -9.16
C LYS A 15 0.52 41.82 -10.32
N HIS A 16 0.83 42.24 -11.55
CA HIS A 16 0.83 41.35 -12.70
C HIS A 16 1.95 40.33 -12.54
N ASN A 17 1.62 39.14 -12.08
CA ASN A 17 2.51 37.98 -12.13
C ASN A 17 2.60 37.51 -13.59
N ASN A 18 3.69 37.91 -14.26
CA ASN A 18 4.13 37.28 -15.50
C ASN A 18 4.53 35.83 -15.21
N PHE A 19 3.56 34.92 -15.25
CA PHE A 19 3.83 33.50 -15.42
C PHE A 19 4.40 33.32 -16.83
N HIS A 20 5.73 33.39 -16.93
CA HIS A 20 6.43 32.80 -18.05
C HIS A 20 6.13 31.30 -18.06
N HIS A 21 5.15 30.90 -18.87
CA HIS A 21 5.02 29.54 -19.36
C HIS A 21 6.30 29.23 -20.17
N ARG A 22 7.35 28.82 -19.46
CA ARG A 22 8.45 28.08 -20.08
C ARG A 22 7.81 26.78 -20.55
N ASN A 23 7.73 26.61 -21.86
CA ASN A 23 7.49 25.31 -22.48
C ASN A 23 8.61 24.40 -21.97
N ALA A 24 8.30 23.61 -20.93
CA ALA A 24 9.23 22.61 -20.44
C ALA A 24 9.50 21.65 -21.62
N PRO A 25 10.76 21.45 -22.02
CA PRO A 25 11.09 20.47 -23.04
C PRO A 25 10.52 19.12 -22.63
N ASN A 26 10.09 18.33 -23.62
CA ASN A 26 9.44 17.03 -23.41
C ASN A 26 10.37 16.10 -22.60
N THR A 27 10.20 16.07 -21.27
CA THR A 27 11.21 15.54 -20.33
C THR A 27 11.42 14.03 -20.44
N ASN A 28 10.45 13.30 -20.99
CA ASN A 28 10.58 11.87 -21.27
C ASN A 28 11.74 11.53 -22.22
N ILE A 29 12.08 12.43 -23.15
CA ILE A 29 13.17 12.20 -24.09
C ILE A 29 14.53 12.20 -23.36
N PHE A 30 14.65 12.99 -22.29
CA PHE A 30 15.92 13.12 -21.57
C PHE A 30 16.29 11.85 -20.82
N VAL A 31 15.40 11.29 -20.01
CA VAL A 31 15.70 10.07 -19.23
C VAL A 31 16.05 8.89 -20.15
N ASN A 32 15.29 8.71 -21.23
CA ASN A 32 15.53 7.64 -22.19
C ASN A 32 16.87 7.75 -22.94
N SER A 33 17.44 8.95 -23.02
CA SER A 33 18.75 9.18 -23.63
C SER A 33 19.93 8.86 -22.71
N LEU A 34 19.69 8.66 -21.41
CA LEU A 34 20.73 8.31 -20.44
C LEU A 34 21.07 6.81 -20.51
N SER A 35 22.29 6.45 -20.13
CA SER A 35 22.65 5.06 -19.85
C SER A 35 21.78 4.49 -18.71
N PRO A 36 21.63 3.15 -18.57
CA PRO A 36 20.85 2.59 -17.48
C PRO A 36 21.32 3.04 -16.09
N ALA A 37 22.64 3.12 -15.85
CA ALA A 37 23.20 3.79 -14.66
C ALA A 37 22.79 5.26 -14.52
N GLY A 38 22.81 6.03 -15.62
CA GLY A 38 22.36 7.43 -15.63
C GLY A 38 20.87 7.56 -15.28
N GLN A 39 20.03 6.66 -15.79
CA GLN A 39 18.59 6.61 -15.50
C GLN A 39 18.34 6.34 -14.02
N VAL A 40 18.97 5.30 -13.46
CA VAL A 40 18.87 4.94 -12.03
C VAL A 40 19.34 6.10 -11.15
N ASN A 41 20.53 6.65 -11.42
CA ASN A 41 21.09 7.75 -10.63
C ASN A 41 20.23 9.01 -10.67
N LYS A 42 19.62 9.33 -11.81
CA LYS A 42 18.68 10.46 -11.89
C LYS A 42 17.48 10.23 -10.97
N VAL A 43 16.85 9.05 -11.04
CA VAL A 43 15.68 8.73 -10.21
C VAL A 43 16.04 8.77 -8.72
N LEU A 44 17.19 8.24 -8.32
CA LEU A 44 17.66 8.32 -6.93
C LEU A 44 17.83 9.77 -6.45
N LYS A 45 18.42 10.64 -7.28
CA LYS A 45 18.53 12.08 -6.96
C LYS A 45 17.16 12.76 -6.88
N ASP A 46 16.24 12.44 -7.78
CA ASP A 46 14.89 12.99 -7.74
C ASP A 46 14.17 12.59 -6.43
N MET A 47 14.40 11.35 -5.96
CA MET A 47 13.86 10.86 -4.70
C MET A 47 14.39 11.58 -3.47
N GLU A 48 15.69 11.90 -3.45
CA GLU A 48 16.32 12.65 -2.35
C GLU A 48 15.78 14.09 -2.25
N ASN A 49 15.41 14.68 -3.39
CA ASN A 49 14.91 16.05 -3.47
C ASN A 49 13.40 16.18 -3.16
N LEU A 50 12.67 15.06 -3.09
CA LEU A 50 11.23 15.04 -2.82
C LEU A 50 10.95 14.63 -1.37
N ASN A 51 10.12 15.40 -0.67
CA ASN A 51 9.63 15.00 0.65
C ASN A 51 8.77 13.71 0.52
N GLY A 52 9.22 12.62 1.15
CA GLY A 52 8.63 11.30 0.94
C GLY A 52 8.83 10.76 -0.49
N GLY A 53 9.98 11.02 -1.12
CA GLY A 53 10.29 10.58 -2.49
C GLY A 53 10.17 9.07 -2.76
N TYR A 54 10.10 8.23 -1.72
CA TYR A 54 9.80 6.78 -1.84
C TYR A 54 8.29 6.47 -2.02
N HIS A 55 7.42 7.49 -1.93
CA HIS A 55 5.99 7.37 -2.14
C HIS A 55 5.58 8.06 -3.45
N LEU A 56 5.19 7.28 -4.46
CA LEU A 56 4.78 7.78 -5.78
C LEU A 56 3.57 8.73 -5.75
N ARG A 57 2.85 8.81 -4.63
CA ARG A 57 1.80 9.80 -4.38
C ARG A 57 2.35 11.23 -4.31
N ASN A 58 3.58 11.37 -3.81
CA ASN A 58 4.24 12.67 -3.63
C ASN A 58 4.91 13.16 -4.92
N TRP A 59 4.94 12.32 -5.95
CA TRP A 59 5.50 12.67 -7.25
C TRP A 59 4.46 13.42 -8.08
N SER A 60 4.87 14.49 -8.75
CA SER A 60 4.01 15.16 -9.72
C SER A 60 3.72 14.26 -10.93
N ALA A 61 2.64 14.54 -11.66
CA ALA A 61 2.31 13.77 -12.87
C ALA A 61 3.44 13.79 -13.92
N SER A 62 4.18 14.90 -14.03
CA SER A 62 5.35 14.99 -14.92
C SER A 62 6.51 14.12 -14.42
N ALA A 63 6.82 14.15 -13.12
CA ALA A 63 7.88 13.33 -12.55
C ALA A 63 7.58 11.82 -12.68
N ARG A 64 6.31 11.41 -12.53
CA ARG A 64 5.92 10.01 -12.76
C ARG A 64 6.06 9.57 -14.21
N LYS A 65 5.80 10.46 -15.18
CA LYS A 65 5.99 10.16 -16.61
C LYS A 65 7.46 9.90 -16.98
N GLU A 66 8.38 10.58 -16.29
CA GLU A 66 9.82 10.40 -16.48
C GLU A 66 10.34 9.02 -16.03
N LEU A 67 9.55 8.27 -15.26
CA LEU A 67 9.86 6.89 -14.87
C LEU A 67 9.68 5.87 -16.02
N ASP A 68 9.30 6.33 -17.21
CA ASP A 68 8.99 5.59 -18.45
C ASP A 68 8.60 4.11 -18.27
N PRO A 69 7.32 3.74 -18.48
CA PRO A 69 6.86 2.35 -18.33
C PRO A 69 7.51 1.33 -19.29
N ASN A 70 8.26 1.78 -20.30
CA ASN A 70 8.94 0.93 -21.27
C ASN A 70 10.35 0.53 -20.83
N ILE A 71 10.96 1.27 -19.90
CA ILE A 71 12.21 0.84 -19.26
C ILE A 71 11.84 -0.25 -18.25
N THR A 72 12.05 -1.51 -18.63
CA THR A 72 11.57 -2.67 -17.87
C THR A 72 12.71 -3.56 -17.37
N ILE A 73 12.41 -4.29 -16.30
CA ILE A 73 13.23 -5.37 -15.76
C ILE A 73 12.39 -6.65 -15.67
N LYS A 74 13.00 -7.81 -15.95
CA LYS A 74 12.37 -9.12 -15.74
C LYS A 74 12.55 -9.53 -14.27
N VAL A 75 11.45 -9.74 -13.56
CA VAL A 75 11.46 -10.30 -12.20
C VAL A 75 11.04 -11.76 -12.29
N GLU A 76 11.94 -12.68 -11.96
CA GLU A 76 11.63 -14.12 -11.88
C GLU A 76 10.93 -14.43 -10.55
N VAL A 77 9.72 -14.98 -10.63
CA VAL A 77 8.91 -15.45 -9.49
C VAL A 77 8.42 -16.87 -9.70
N LEU A 78 7.81 -17.47 -8.68
CA LEU A 78 7.16 -18.77 -8.80
C LEU A 78 5.68 -18.60 -9.15
N ASP A 79 5.16 -19.46 -10.02
CA ASP A 79 3.73 -19.61 -10.22
C ASP A 79 3.10 -20.58 -9.19
N SER A 80 1.82 -20.87 -9.34
CA SER A 80 1.09 -21.78 -8.45
C SER A 80 1.57 -23.23 -8.49
N ASN A 81 2.25 -23.64 -9.56
CA ASN A 81 2.81 -24.99 -9.73
C ASN A 81 4.25 -25.07 -9.20
N GLY A 82 4.84 -23.93 -8.82
CA GLY A 82 6.24 -23.83 -8.43
C GLY A 82 7.19 -23.64 -9.61
N ASP A 83 6.66 -23.41 -10.81
CA ASP A 83 7.46 -23.12 -12.00
C ASP A 83 7.95 -21.67 -11.99
N LYS A 84 9.15 -21.46 -12.53
CA LYS A 84 9.75 -20.12 -12.63
C LYS A 84 9.12 -19.35 -13.80
N VAL A 85 8.58 -18.19 -13.51
CA VAL A 85 7.94 -17.30 -14.49
C VAL A 85 8.50 -15.90 -14.38
N ASN A 86 8.77 -15.26 -15.52
CA ASN A 86 9.24 -13.88 -15.58
C ASN A 86 8.07 -12.90 -15.68
N VAL A 87 8.08 -11.86 -14.85
CA VAL A 87 7.16 -10.72 -14.95
C VAL A 87 7.97 -9.49 -15.37
N ASN A 88 7.59 -8.84 -16.46
CA ASN A 88 8.17 -7.56 -16.86
C ASN A 88 7.60 -6.45 -15.96
N VAL A 89 8.46 -5.70 -15.28
CA VAL A 89 8.08 -4.62 -14.36
C VAL A 89 8.74 -3.32 -14.82
N PRO A 90 8.06 -2.15 -14.81
CA PRO A 90 8.71 -0.86 -15.04
C PRO A 90 9.82 -0.59 -14.02
N LYS A 91 11.08 -0.63 -14.46
CA LYS A 91 12.26 -0.66 -13.59
C LYS A 91 12.37 0.59 -12.73
N LEU A 92 12.23 1.77 -13.33
CA LEU A 92 12.39 3.04 -12.61
C LEU A 92 11.24 3.30 -11.64
N ALA A 93 10.01 2.96 -12.02
CA ALA A 93 8.88 3.06 -11.08
C ALA A 93 9.00 2.06 -9.92
N PHE A 94 9.50 0.86 -10.20
CA PHE A 94 9.75 -0.14 -9.17
C PHE A 94 10.87 0.30 -8.22
N LEU A 95 11.96 0.88 -8.75
CA LEU A 95 13.04 1.49 -7.98
C LEU A 95 12.53 2.56 -7.01
N ALA A 96 11.63 3.42 -7.49
CA ALA A 96 11.02 4.47 -6.69
C ALA A 96 10.12 3.89 -5.58
N ALA A 97 9.29 2.91 -5.92
CA ALA A 97 8.27 2.37 -5.01
C ALA A 97 8.81 1.34 -4.00
N SER A 98 9.84 0.58 -4.34
CA SER A 98 10.32 -0.60 -3.60
C SER A 98 11.74 -0.38 -3.06
N PRO A 99 11.91 -0.07 -1.75
CA PRO A 99 13.21 0.01 -1.11
C PRO A 99 14.02 -1.29 -1.20
N ALA A 100 13.35 -2.45 -1.12
CA ALA A 100 14.02 -3.74 -1.23
C ALA A 100 14.62 -3.95 -2.62
N PHE A 101 13.89 -3.54 -3.67
CA PHE A 101 14.39 -3.57 -5.04
C PHE A 101 15.48 -2.52 -5.28
N ARG A 102 15.35 -1.34 -4.68
CA ARG A 102 16.35 -0.27 -4.79
C ARG A 102 17.74 -0.70 -4.37
N GLN A 103 17.86 -1.39 -3.23
CA GLN A 103 19.15 -1.91 -2.74
C GLN A 103 19.84 -2.81 -3.77
N HIS A 104 19.07 -3.57 -4.56
CA HIS A 104 19.63 -4.41 -5.61
C HIS A 104 20.11 -3.60 -6.82
N VAL A 105 19.26 -2.69 -7.32
CA VAL A 105 19.54 -1.90 -8.53
C VAL A 105 20.64 -0.87 -8.33
N ASP A 106 20.80 -0.34 -7.11
CA ASP A 106 21.88 0.60 -6.79
C ASP A 106 23.27 0.01 -7.07
N GLY A 107 23.47 -1.28 -6.72
CA GLY A 107 24.71 -2.00 -7.03
C GLY A 107 24.78 -2.53 -8.47
N HIS A 108 23.65 -2.67 -9.16
CA HIS A 108 23.56 -3.33 -10.48
C HIS A 108 22.59 -2.58 -11.42
N PRO A 109 22.89 -1.33 -11.78
CA PRO A 109 21.97 -0.51 -12.57
C PRO A 109 21.79 -1.01 -14.00
N GLU A 110 22.69 -1.84 -14.51
CA GLU A 110 22.64 -2.43 -15.85
C GLU A 110 21.85 -3.75 -15.89
N ASP A 111 21.37 -4.25 -14.75
CA ASP A 111 20.65 -5.53 -14.72
C ASP A 111 19.27 -5.40 -15.38
N HIS A 112 18.99 -6.34 -16.29
CA HIS A 112 17.71 -6.46 -17.00
C HIS A 112 16.85 -7.60 -16.44
N TRP A 113 17.38 -8.32 -15.44
CA TRP A 113 16.73 -9.46 -14.83
C TRP A 113 17.14 -9.56 -13.35
N ILE A 114 16.17 -9.86 -12.49
CA ILE A 114 16.39 -10.12 -11.07
C ILE A 114 15.66 -11.41 -10.69
N LYS A 115 16.35 -12.25 -9.92
CA LYS A 115 15.78 -13.45 -9.33
C LYS A 115 15.11 -13.14 -8.00
N PHE A 116 13.78 -13.20 -7.96
CA PHE A 116 12.99 -12.92 -6.76
C PHE A 116 12.13 -14.13 -6.35
N ILE A 117 12.81 -15.24 -6.02
CA ILE A 117 12.15 -16.48 -5.62
C ILE A 117 11.79 -16.43 -4.13
N ARG A 118 10.56 -16.02 -3.84
CA ARG A 118 9.97 -16.00 -2.49
C ARG A 118 8.63 -16.72 -2.55
N LYS A 119 8.42 -17.71 -1.68
CA LYS A 119 7.15 -18.48 -1.60
C LYS A 119 5.94 -17.59 -1.27
N ASP A 120 6.19 -16.49 -0.56
CA ASP A 120 5.16 -15.56 -0.10
C ASP A 120 4.78 -14.51 -1.16
N VAL A 121 5.40 -14.53 -2.34
CA VAL A 121 5.13 -13.60 -3.44
C VAL A 121 4.51 -14.36 -4.60
N THR A 122 3.19 -14.21 -4.78
CA THR A 122 2.46 -14.89 -5.84
C THR A 122 2.63 -14.17 -7.18
N LEU A 123 2.62 -14.94 -8.27
CA LEU A 123 2.66 -14.42 -9.65
C LEU A 123 1.55 -13.40 -9.90
N GLU A 124 0.34 -13.62 -9.39
CA GLU A 124 -0.78 -12.70 -9.53
C GLU A 124 -0.54 -11.36 -8.83
N SER A 125 0.02 -11.38 -7.62
CA SER A 125 0.40 -10.17 -6.89
C SER A 125 1.44 -9.36 -7.65
N MET A 126 2.47 -10.02 -8.20
CA MET A 126 3.49 -9.33 -9.01
C MET A 126 2.93 -8.75 -10.31
N ARG A 127 2.02 -9.46 -10.99
CA ARG A 127 1.33 -8.93 -12.17
C ARG A 127 0.50 -7.70 -11.83
N THR A 128 -0.17 -7.71 -10.68
CA THR A 128 -0.98 -6.58 -10.19
C THR A 128 -0.10 -5.37 -9.90
N ILE A 129 1.01 -5.56 -9.18
CA ILE A 129 2.00 -4.51 -8.91
C ILE A 129 2.58 -3.96 -10.22
N SER A 130 3.00 -4.83 -11.14
CA SER A 130 3.54 -4.42 -12.45
C SER A 130 2.55 -3.57 -13.24
N LYS A 131 1.28 -4.01 -13.32
CA LYS A 131 0.22 -3.29 -14.02
C LYS A 131 -0.03 -1.92 -13.40
N TRP A 132 -0.06 -1.85 -12.07
CA TRP A 132 -0.23 -0.59 -11.34
C TRP A 132 0.95 0.36 -11.56
N LEU A 133 2.20 -0.12 -11.45
CA LEU A 133 3.40 0.68 -11.75
C LEU A 133 3.43 1.18 -13.18
N ARG A 134 2.93 0.41 -14.15
CA ARG A 134 2.80 0.89 -15.53
C ARG A 134 1.79 2.02 -15.64
N LYS A 135 0.61 1.84 -15.02
CA LYS A 135 -0.49 2.80 -15.03
C LYS A 135 -0.11 4.12 -14.35
N ILE A 136 0.56 4.07 -13.19
CA ILE A 136 0.90 5.27 -12.41
C ILE A 136 1.89 6.19 -13.15
N CYS A 137 2.69 5.63 -14.06
CA CYS A 137 3.59 6.40 -14.93
C CYS A 137 2.85 7.13 -16.06
N THR A 138 1.68 6.65 -16.47
CA THR A 138 0.91 7.24 -17.58
C THR A 138 -0.23 8.15 -17.11
N ASP A 139 -0.76 7.90 -15.92
CA ASP A 139 -1.94 8.58 -15.40
C ASP A 139 -1.63 10.02 -14.95
N LYS A 140 -2.59 10.92 -15.25
CA LYS A 140 -2.54 12.31 -14.81
C LYS A 140 -2.63 12.42 -13.29
N GLU A 141 -3.49 11.61 -12.69
CA GLU A 141 -3.72 11.57 -11.25
C GLU A 141 -3.04 10.34 -10.64
N TYR A 142 -2.67 10.45 -9.38
CA TYR A 142 -2.19 9.30 -8.64
C TYR A 142 -3.36 8.34 -8.42
N THR A 143 -3.13 7.03 -8.63
CA THR A 143 -4.10 5.98 -8.30
C THR A 143 -3.49 4.99 -7.34
N ASP A 144 -4.28 4.53 -6.39
CA ASP A 144 -3.84 3.49 -5.46
C ASP A 144 -3.65 2.13 -6.11
N LEU A 145 -2.89 1.28 -5.43
CA LEU A 145 -2.69 -0.11 -5.82
C LEU A 145 -4.07 -0.80 -5.84
N PRO A 146 -4.51 -1.36 -6.98
CA PRO A 146 -5.85 -1.94 -7.08
C PRO A 146 -5.94 -3.18 -6.20
N ILE A 147 -6.84 -3.14 -5.20
CA ILE A 147 -7.05 -4.22 -4.25
C ILE A 147 -8.09 -5.20 -4.82
N PRO A 148 -7.74 -6.48 -5.03
CA PRO A 148 -8.70 -7.51 -5.41
C PRO A 148 -9.88 -7.60 -4.44
N ASN A 149 -11.07 -7.92 -4.94
CA ASN A 149 -12.24 -8.14 -4.10
C ASN A 149 -12.18 -9.48 -3.34
N ASP A 150 -11.42 -10.44 -3.86
CA ASP A 150 -11.15 -11.70 -3.18
C ASP A 150 -10.20 -11.47 -1.99
N LEU A 151 -10.61 -11.94 -0.80
CA LEU A 151 -9.87 -11.74 0.43
C LEU A 151 -8.46 -12.32 0.35
N ARG A 152 -8.32 -13.56 -0.13
CA ARG A 152 -7.03 -14.25 -0.20
C ARG A 152 -6.08 -13.50 -1.12
N ARG A 153 -6.52 -13.14 -2.32
CA ARG A 153 -5.71 -12.35 -3.28
C ARG A 153 -5.35 -10.96 -2.74
N GLY A 154 -6.27 -10.30 -2.02
CA GLY A 154 -5.99 -9.02 -1.37
C GLY A 154 -4.88 -9.11 -0.31
N LEU A 155 -4.90 -10.18 0.50
CA LEU A 155 -3.89 -10.44 1.52
C LEU A 155 -2.57 -10.91 0.92
N GLU A 156 -2.58 -11.75 -0.12
CA GLU A 156 -1.36 -12.12 -0.87
C GLU A 156 -0.69 -10.89 -1.49
N LEU A 157 -1.47 -9.97 -2.06
CA LEU A 157 -0.95 -8.70 -2.59
C LEU A 157 -0.31 -7.86 -1.48
N ARG A 158 -0.92 -7.81 -0.30
CA ARG A 158 -0.38 -7.15 0.89
C ARG A 158 0.96 -7.75 1.31
N VAL A 159 1.05 -9.07 1.38
CA VAL A 159 2.28 -9.80 1.73
C VAL A 159 3.38 -9.54 0.70
N ALA A 160 3.07 -9.66 -0.59
CA ALA A 160 4.02 -9.42 -1.68
C ALA A 160 4.56 -7.99 -1.64
N ALA A 161 3.69 -6.99 -1.50
CA ALA A 161 4.11 -5.60 -1.36
C ALA A 161 4.99 -5.40 -0.13
N HIS A 162 4.65 -6.00 1.01
CA HIS A 162 5.46 -5.89 2.21
C HIS A 162 6.86 -6.49 2.03
N VAL A 163 6.95 -7.66 1.41
CA VAL A 163 8.22 -8.33 1.07
C VAL A 163 9.09 -7.48 0.13
N LEU A 164 8.46 -6.62 -0.67
CA LEU A 164 9.13 -5.64 -1.54
C LEU A 164 9.40 -4.30 -0.82
N GLY A 165 9.08 -4.15 0.46
CA GLY A 165 9.21 -2.87 1.17
C GLY A 165 8.20 -1.80 0.69
N MET A 166 7.12 -2.21 0.04
CA MET A 166 6.05 -1.39 -0.50
C MET A 166 4.84 -1.30 0.46
N ALA A 167 5.08 -1.41 1.78
CA ALA A 167 4.02 -1.50 2.79
C ALA A 167 3.10 -0.27 2.83
N GLN A 168 3.61 0.90 2.46
CA GLN A 168 2.85 2.15 2.37
C GLN A 168 1.69 2.07 1.36
N TYR A 169 1.83 1.24 0.31
CA TYR A 169 0.78 1.10 -0.72
C TYR A 169 -0.30 0.09 -0.36
N THR A 170 -0.18 -0.59 0.78
CA THR A 170 -1.14 -1.64 1.21
C THR A 170 -1.87 -1.31 2.50
N GLN A 171 -1.70 -0.08 3.02
CA GLN A 171 -2.48 0.43 4.13
C GLN A 171 -3.99 0.36 3.86
N GLN A 172 -4.41 0.68 2.63
CA GLN A 172 -5.82 0.59 2.22
C GLN A 172 -6.39 -0.84 2.28
N VAL A 173 -5.55 -1.87 2.14
CA VAL A 173 -5.99 -3.27 2.33
C VAL A 173 -6.37 -3.50 3.78
N VAL A 174 -5.55 -2.99 4.71
CA VAL A 174 -5.80 -3.06 6.15
C VAL A 174 -7.07 -2.28 6.51
N GLU A 175 -7.17 -1.03 6.07
CA GLU A 175 -8.32 -0.18 6.36
C GLU A 175 -9.62 -0.76 5.80
N ARG A 176 -9.62 -1.18 4.53
CA ARG A 176 -10.80 -1.80 3.90
C ARG A 176 -11.23 -3.07 4.64
N TYR A 177 -10.27 -3.88 5.07
CA TYR A 177 -10.57 -5.11 5.81
C TYR A 177 -11.16 -4.79 7.19
N VAL A 178 -10.45 -3.98 7.98
CA VAL A 178 -10.82 -3.65 9.38
C VAL A 178 -12.14 -2.89 9.44
N ASN A 179 -12.34 -1.90 8.58
CA ASN A 179 -13.58 -1.13 8.54
C ASN A 179 -14.76 -1.97 8.00
N GLY A 180 -14.49 -2.99 7.19
CA GLY A 180 -15.51 -3.87 6.63
C GLY A 180 -16.00 -4.98 7.57
N LEU A 181 -15.25 -5.31 8.63
CA LEU A 181 -15.62 -6.35 9.60
C LEU A 181 -17.02 -6.16 10.23
N PRO A 182 -17.39 -4.99 10.78
CA PRO A 182 -18.71 -4.80 11.41
C PRO A 182 -19.89 -4.92 10.44
N CYS A 183 -19.65 -4.79 9.13
CA CYS A 183 -20.69 -4.75 8.11
C CYS A 183 -20.98 -6.12 7.46
N ARG A 184 -20.37 -7.21 7.95
CA ARG A 184 -20.52 -8.55 7.34
C ARG A 184 -20.35 -9.67 8.35
N SER A 185 -20.84 -10.85 7.97
CA SER A 185 -20.54 -12.09 8.70
C SER A 185 -19.15 -12.59 8.33
N VAL A 186 -18.32 -12.86 9.34
CA VAL A 186 -16.98 -13.46 9.16
C VAL A 186 -17.12 -14.93 8.81
N GLN A 187 -16.45 -15.38 7.76
CA GLN A 187 -16.48 -16.79 7.39
C GLN A 187 -15.42 -17.58 8.17
N VAL A 188 -15.69 -18.85 8.47
CA VAL A 188 -14.73 -19.73 9.16
C VAL A 188 -13.40 -19.84 8.39
N ASN A 189 -13.49 -19.98 7.07
CA ASN A 189 -12.32 -20.06 6.19
C ASN A 189 -11.47 -18.77 6.20
N GLU A 190 -12.07 -17.62 6.51
CA GLU A 190 -11.34 -16.35 6.62
C GLU A 190 -10.41 -16.33 7.84
N LEU A 191 -10.75 -17.00 8.94
CA LEU A 191 -9.86 -17.17 10.10
C LEU A 191 -8.55 -17.87 9.69
N VAL A 192 -8.68 -18.91 8.86
CA VAL A 192 -7.56 -19.69 8.34
C VAL A 192 -6.74 -18.86 7.36
N ILE A 193 -7.40 -18.21 6.38
CA ILE A 193 -6.72 -17.37 5.37
C ILE A 193 -5.90 -16.27 6.04
N VAL A 194 -6.51 -15.54 6.99
CA VAL A 194 -5.82 -14.45 7.70
C VAL A 194 -4.61 -15.02 8.42
N THR A 195 -4.76 -16.09 9.19
CA THR A 195 -3.63 -16.64 9.94
C THR A 195 -2.50 -17.17 9.04
N GLU A 196 -2.83 -17.80 7.92
CA GLU A 196 -1.86 -18.29 6.93
C GLU A 196 -1.06 -17.16 6.27
N LEU A 197 -1.71 -16.03 5.99
CA LEU A 197 -1.13 -14.89 5.27
C LEU A 197 -0.64 -13.77 6.19
N MET A 198 -0.61 -13.99 7.51
CA MET A 198 -0.07 -13.02 8.44
C MET A 198 1.46 -13.01 8.46
N ARG A 199 2.00 -11.86 8.82
CA ARG A 199 3.44 -11.66 8.98
C ARG A 199 3.99 -12.60 10.05
N LYS A 200 5.02 -13.37 9.69
CA LYS A 200 5.75 -14.20 10.66
C LYS A 200 6.54 -13.37 11.67
N ASP A 201 6.98 -12.18 11.27
CA ASP A 201 7.92 -11.35 12.02
C ASP A 201 7.29 -10.07 12.63
N ALA A 202 5.97 -9.87 12.49
CA ALA A 202 5.31 -8.72 13.11
C ALA A 202 4.93 -9.03 14.55
N VAL A 203 5.16 -8.06 15.45
CA VAL A 203 4.77 -8.15 16.86
C VAL A 203 3.25 -8.39 16.98
N VAL A 204 2.44 -7.63 16.21
CA VAL A 204 1.01 -7.86 16.03
C VAL A 204 0.60 -7.34 14.64
N ASP A 205 -0.08 -8.16 13.84
CA ASP A 205 -0.63 -7.73 12.55
C ASP A 205 -2.03 -7.09 12.76
N PRO A 206 -2.29 -5.86 12.27
CA PRO A 206 -3.57 -5.18 12.53
C PRO A 206 -4.81 -5.92 12.00
N ILE A 207 -4.68 -6.66 10.90
CA ILE A 207 -5.79 -7.44 10.33
C ILE A 207 -6.13 -8.62 11.27
N LEU A 208 -5.10 -9.30 11.76
CA LEU A 208 -5.26 -10.43 12.67
C LEU A 208 -5.79 -9.99 14.04
N GLU A 209 -5.28 -8.89 14.60
CA GLU A 209 -5.80 -8.34 15.86
C GLU A 209 -7.26 -7.91 15.74
N ALA A 210 -7.61 -7.20 14.66
CA ALA A 210 -8.99 -6.79 14.42
C ALA A 210 -9.91 -8.00 14.27
N LEU A 211 -9.53 -8.99 13.46
CA LEU A 211 -10.31 -10.21 13.28
C LEU A 211 -10.50 -10.97 14.60
N ALA A 212 -9.42 -11.19 15.35
CA ALA A 212 -9.43 -11.90 16.62
C ALA A 212 -10.42 -11.23 17.62
N ASN A 213 -10.28 -9.92 17.79
CA ASN A 213 -11.13 -9.17 18.72
C ASN A 213 -12.57 -9.07 18.24
N TYR A 214 -12.82 -8.98 16.93
CA TYR A 214 -14.17 -8.96 16.39
C TYR A 214 -14.88 -10.30 16.63
N VAL A 215 -14.23 -11.42 16.34
CA VAL A 215 -14.79 -12.76 16.57
C VAL A 215 -15.03 -12.99 18.06
N ALA A 216 -14.07 -12.64 18.91
CA ALA A 216 -14.23 -12.76 20.35
C ALA A 216 -15.36 -11.87 20.90
N TYR A 217 -15.52 -10.65 20.38
CA TYR A 217 -16.64 -9.76 20.68
C TYR A 217 -17.98 -10.41 20.29
N LEU A 218 -18.10 -10.93 19.08
CA LEU A 218 -19.33 -11.60 18.61
C LEU A 218 -19.71 -12.80 19.49
N CYS A 219 -18.73 -13.63 19.86
CA CYS A 219 -18.97 -14.78 20.75
C CYS A 219 -19.36 -14.35 22.17
N ARG A 220 -18.61 -13.41 22.77
CA ARG A 220 -18.80 -12.97 24.16
C ARG A 220 -20.17 -12.35 24.41
N TYR A 221 -20.67 -11.61 23.43
CA TYR A 221 -21.95 -10.91 23.52
C TYR A 221 -23.08 -11.66 22.80
N HIS A 222 -22.87 -12.93 22.43
CA HIS A 222 -23.85 -13.80 21.78
C HIS A 222 -24.53 -13.16 20.54
N LEU A 223 -23.74 -12.45 19.73
CA LEU A 223 -24.20 -11.74 18.53
C LEU A 223 -24.23 -12.62 17.26
N ILE A 224 -23.95 -13.91 17.43
CA ILE A 224 -23.96 -14.93 16.38
C ILE A 224 -24.73 -16.16 16.86
N SER A 225 -25.13 -17.04 15.94
CA SER A 225 -25.80 -18.27 16.31
C SER A 225 -24.87 -19.22 17.04
N LYS A 226 -25.42 -20.09 17.91
CA LYS A 226 -24.63 -21.09 18.62
C LYS A 226 -23.85 -22.01 17.67
N GLN A 227 -24.46 -22.38 16.54
CA GLN A 227 -23.80 -23.16 15.50
C GLN A 227 -22.55 -22.46 14.94
N GLN A 228 -22.63 -21.15 14.70
CA GLN A 228 -21.51 -20.37 14.18
C GLN A 228 -20.42 -20.17 15.24
N GLU A 229 -20.81 -19.95 16.49
CA GLU A 229 -19.90 -19.90 17.64
C GLU A 229 -19.11 -21.22 17.77
N ASP A 230 -19.79 -22.36 17.69
CA ASP A 230 -19.15 -23.68 17.77
C ASP A 230 -18.18 -23.92 16.60
N GLN A 231 -18.51 -23.44 15.39
CA GLN A 231 -17.60 -23.48 14.23
C GLN A 231 -16.34 -22.61 14.43
N TYR A 232 -16.50 -21.42 15.01
CA TYR A 232 -15.37 -20.56 15.35
C TYR A 232 -14.48 -21.19 16.41
N VAL A 233 -15.07 -21.70 17.51
CA VAL A 233 -14.32 -22.37 18.58
C VAL A 233 -13.54 -23.56 18.03
N ALA A 234 -14.19 -24.44 17.25
CA ALA A 234 -13.52 -25.58 16.65
C ALA A 234 -12.31 -25.16 15.79
N THR A 235 -12.44 -24.08 15.01
CA THR A 235 -11.36 -23.57 14.16
C THR A 235 -10.24 -22.91 14.96
N LEU A 236 -10.59 -22.11 15.98
CA LEU A 236 -9.65 -21.41 16.85
C LEU A 236 -8.86 -22.36 17.75
N THR A 237 -9.43 -23.51 18.14
CA THR A 237 -8.72 -24.56 18.89
C THR A 237 -7.70 -25.32 18.05
N GLY A 238 -7.74 -25.17 16.71
CA GLY A 238 -6.75 -25.78 15.83
C GLY A 238 -5.40 -25.06 15.87
N GLU A 239 -4.30 -25.81 15.74
CA GLU A 239 -2.92 -25.29 15.77
C GLU A 239 -2.70 -24.14 14.79
N LYS A 240 -3.35 -24.19 13.62
CA LYS A 240 -3.25 -23.16 12.57
C LYS A 240 -3.75 -21.79 13.00
N CYS A 241 -4.64 -21.69 14.00
CA CYS A 241 -5.26 -20.43 14.43
C CYS A 241 -4.79 -19.96 15.81
N ALA A 242 -3.75 -20.58 16.39
CA ALA A 242 -3.24 -20.22 17.72
C ALA A 242 -2.92 -18.71 17.84
N LYS A 243 -2.32 -18.13 16.79
CA LYS A 243 -2.01 -16.69 16.74
C LYS A 243 -3.22 -15.78 16.83
N LEU A 244 -4.39 -16.19 16.32
CA LEU A 244 -5.63 -15.42 16.49
C LEU A 244 -6.03 -15.37 17.95
N VAL A 245 -5.95 -16.51 18.65
CA VAL A 245 -6.27 -16.60 20.09
C VAL A 245 -5.31 -15.74 20.91
N GLU A 246 -4.01 -15.77 20.59
CA GLU A 246 -2.99 -14.93 21.24
C GLU A 246 -3.21 -13.42 21.03
N ALA A 247 -3.83 -13.03 19.91
CA ALA A 247 -4.10 -11.63 19.59
C ALA A 247 -5.39 -11.09 20.20
N ILE A 248 -6.16 -11.92 20.90
CA ILE A 248 -7.35 -11.49 21.64
C ILE A 248 -6.93 -10.53 22.76
N ASN A 249 -7.58 -9.38 22.82
CA ASN A 249 -7.34 -8.33 23.79
C ASN A 249 -8.66 -7.90 24.44
N ASP A 250 -8.89 -8.39 25.66
CA ASP A 250 -10.10 -8.11 26.44
C ASP A 250 -10.39 -6.62 26.60
N LYS A 251 -9.37 -5.78 26.76
CA LYS A 251 -9.55 -4.32 26.89
C LYS A 251 -10.13 -3.72 25.61
N ARG A 252 -9.66 -4.17 24.43
CA ARG A 252 -10.23 -3.72 23.16
C ARG A 252 -11.64 -4.23 22.95
N ILE A 253 -11.91 -5.48 23.30
CA ILE A 253 -13.27 -6.06 23.18
C ILE A 253 -14.25 -5.28 24.05
N GLN A 254 -13.85 -4.95 25.28
CA GLN A 254 -14.65 -4.12 26.17
C GLN A 254 -14.87 -2.71 25.59
N ALA A 255 -13.81 -2.08 25.07
CA ALA A 255 -13.92 -0.77 24.43
C ALA A 255 -14.84 -0.79 23.20
N VAL A 256 -14.86 -1.88 22.42
CA VAL A 256 -15.80 -2.04 21.28
C VAL A 256 -17.23 -2.08 21.78
N ALA A 257 -17.50 -2.75 22.90
CA ALA A 257 -18.84 -2.79 23.49
C ALA A 257 -19.28 -1.42 24.06
N GLU A 258 -18.35 -0.66 24.65
CA GLU A 258 -18.63 0.64 25.29
C GLU A 258 -18.71 1.82 24.31
N HIS A 259 -17.90 1.79 23.25
CA HIS A 259 -17.69 2.94 22.37
C HIS A 259 -17.97 2.64 20.89
N GLY A 260 -18.21 1.38 20.54
CA GLY A 260 -18.42 0.94 19.17
C GLY A 260 -17.12 0.63 18.42
N TRP A 261 -17.26 -0.11 17.33
CA TRP A 261 -16.14 -0.61 16.51
C TRP A 261 -15.27 0.53 15.96
N GLU A 262 -15.90 1.54 15.37
CA GLU A 262 -15.20 2.67 14.74
C GLU A 262 -14.36 3.44 15.76
N ALA A 263 -14.85 3.69 16.98
CA ALA A 263 -14.07 4.40 17.99
C ALA A 263 -12.77 3.68 18.39
N VAL A 264 -12.73 2.35 18.30
CA VAL A 264 -11.57 1.53 18.71
C VAL A 264 -10.60 1.26 17.56
N TYR A 265 -11.14 1.06 16.35
CA TYR A 265 -10.37 0.59 15.19
C TYR A 265 -10.23 1.61 14.07
N HIS A 266 -11.00 2.69 14.09
CA HIS A 266 -10.75 3.80 13.18
C HIS A 266 -9.48 4.51 13.63
N ARG A 267 -8.40 4.33 12.88
CA ARG A 267 -7.26 5.24 12.99
C ARG A 267 -7.74 6.60 12.49
N PRO A 268 -7.51 7.70 13.24
CA PRO A 268 -7.41 8.99 12.60
C PRO A 268 -6.41 8.82 11.46
N LEU A 269 -6.74 9.33 10.28
CA LEU A 269 -5.79 9.50 9.17
C LEU A 269 -4.69 10.47 9.64
N ALA A 270 -3.87 10.04 10.60
CA ALA A 270 -2.73 10.78 11.08
C ALA A 270 -1.71 10.72 9.94
N GLU A 271 -1.73 11.78 9.14
CA GLU A 271 -0.60 12.39 8.45
C GLU A 271 0.58 11.40 8.23
N PHE A 272 0.46 10.56 7.20
CA PHE A 272 1.59 9.84 6.61
C PHE A 272 2.04 10.56 5.35
#